data_AF-D1P4D3-F1
#
_entry.id   AF-D1P4D3-F1
#
_cell.length_a   1.000
_cell.length_b   1.000
_cell.length_c   1.000
_cell.angle_alpha   90.00
_cell.angle_beta   90.00
_cell.angle_gamma   90.00
#
_symmetry.space_group_name_H-M   'P 1'
#
loop_
_entity.id
_entity.type
_entity.pdbx_description
1 polymer ?
#
loop_
_entity_poly.entity_id
_entity_poly.type
_entity_poly.pdbx_seq_one_letter_code
_entity_poly.pdbx_strand_id
1 'polypeptide(L)'
;MLPAAITHFVEQLINETRTKIINWKYISDSDEVNLNYKEMKVNVGYEFDFNQEVGVYKIQIAQSDGRVFYFAVSEFDAGYINLKNLYSEAQASDFHF
;
A
#
# COMPACT_ATOMS: atom_id res chain seq x y z
N MET A 1 -1.80 -14.25 -2.33
CA MET A 1 -3.19 -13.70 -2.47
C MET A 1 -3.60 -12.90 -1.22
N LEU A 2 -4.24 -11.74 -1.39
CA LEU A 2 -4.77 -10.95 -0.27
C LEU A 2 -6.08 -11.53 0.30
N PRO A 3 -6.28 -11.51 1.64
CA PRO A 3 -7.59 -11.81 2.22
C PRO A 3 -8.66 -10.80 1.78
N ALA A 4 -9.90 -11.25 1.62
CA ALA A 4 -11.00 -10.41 1.11
C ALA A 4 -11.18 -9.09 1.86
N ALA A 5 -11.08 -9.10 3.20
CA ALA A 5 -11.20 -7.89 4.01
C ALA A 5 -10.08 -6.87 3.72
N ILE A 6 -8.87 -7.35 3.43
CA ILE A 6 -7.73 -6.49 3.06
C ILE A 6 -7.92 -5.95 1.64
N THR A 7 -8.44 -6.76 0.73
CA THR A 7 -8.77 -6.31 -0.63
C THR A 7 -9.77 -5.14 -0.60
N HIS A 8 -10.87 -5.27 0.15
CA HIS A 8 -11.86 -4.19 0.30
C HIS A 8 -11.27 -2.92 0.93
N PHE A 9 -10.39 -3.09 1.93
CA PHE A 9 -9.69 -1.98 2.54
C PHE A 9 -8.77 -1.25 1.56
N VAL A 10 -8.00 -1.98 0.75
CA VAL A 10 -7.15 -1.41 -0.31
C VAL A 10 -7.99 -0.65 -1.35
N GLU A 11 -9.12 -1.21 -1.78
CA GLU A 11 -10.03 -0.55 -2.72
C GLU A 11 -10.62 0.75 -2.15
N GLN A 12 -10.98 0.75 -0.86
CA GLN A 12 -11.42 1.95 -0.17
C GLN A 12 -10.32 3.03 -0.15
N LEU A 13 -9.09 2.66 0.20
CA LEU A 13 -7.96 3.59 0.21
C LEU A 13 -7.69 4.17 -1.19
N ILE A 14 -7.77 3.36 -2.26
CA ILE A 14 -7.64 3.85 -3.64
C ILE A 14 -8.70 4.92 -3.93
N ASN A 15 -9.97 4.64 -3.61
CA ASN A 15 -11.07 5.58 -3.85
C ASN A 15 -10.91 6.89 -3.06
N GLU A 16 -10.56 6.79 -1.77
CA GLU A 16 -10.34 7.97 -0.92
C GLU A 16 -9.12 8.79 -1.37
N THR A 17 -8.09 8.14 -1.90
CA THR A 17 -6.91 8.82 -2.46
C THR A 17 -7.28 9.60 -3.73
N ARG A 18 -7.99 8.96 -4.67
CA ARG A 18 -8.45 9.58 -5.92
C ARG A 18 -9.40 10.75 -5.70
N THR A 19 -10.21 10.68 -4.67
CA THR A 19 -11.16 11.73 -4.27
C THR A 19 -10.53 12.79 -3.36
N LYS A 20 -9.22 12.70 -3.08
CA LYS A 20 -8.45 13.62 -2.24
C LYS A 20 -8.97 13.74 -0.80
N ILE A 21 -9.61 12.68 -0.31
CA ILE A 21 -10.07 12.58 1.08
C ILE A 21 -8.88 12.29 2.01
N ILE A 22 -7.92 11.49 1.54
CA ILE A 22 -6.70 11.15 2.25
C ILE A 22 -5.47 11.61 1.46
N ASN A 23 -4.43 12.00 2.19
CA ASN A 23 -3.14 12.40 1.62
C ASN A 23 -2.06 11.43 2.09
N TRP A 24 -1.25 10.98 1.16
CA TRP A 24 -0.10 10.12 1.42
C TRP A 24 1.16 10.97 1.51
N LYS A 25 2.20 10.40 2.12
CA LYS A 25 3.54 10.95 2.08
C LYS A 25 4.47 9.91 1.46
N TYR A 26 5.16 10.26 0.38
CA TYR A 26 6.18 9.43 -0.21
C TYR A 26 7.50 9.58 0.56
N ILE A 27 8.17 8.45 0.79
CA ILE A 27 9.48 8.34 1.42
C ILE A 27 10.44 7.80 0.36
N SER A 28 11.26 8.68 -0.22
CA SER A 28 12.21 8.34 -1.28
C SER A 28 13.26 7.31 -0.86
N ASP A 29 13.71 7.35 0.38
CA ASP A 29 14.83 6.52 0.85
C ASP A 29 14.47 5.03 0.91
N SER A 30 13.17 4.72 1.04
CA SER A 30 12.66 3.36 1.16
C SER A 30 11.72 2.96 0.02
N ASP A 31 11.45 3.86 -0.93
CA ASP A 31 10.43 3.66 -1.97
C ASP A 31 9.07 3.22 -1.39
N GLU A 32 8.64 3.91 -0.33
CA GLU A 32 7.37 3.64 0.35
C GLU A 32 6.48 4.87 0.39
N VAL A 33 5.17 4.64 0.41
CA VAL A 33 4.16 5.67 0.72
C VAL A 33 3.53 5.35 2.05
N ASN A 34 3.38 6.36 2.90
CA ASN A 34 2.77 6.23 4.21
C ASN A 34 1.53 7.10 4.37
N LEU A 35 0.64 6.66 5.24
CA LEU A 35 -0.59 7.33 5.60
C LEU A 35 -0.91 7.06 7.08
N ASN A 36 -1.24 8.11 7.81
CA ASN A 36 -1.94 7.96 9.09
C ASN A 36 -3.44 7.97 8.82
N TYR A 37 -4.09 6.83 8.98
CA TYR A 37 -5.51 6.62 8.66
C TYR A 37 -6.28 6.21 9.91
N LYS A 38 -7.06 7.13 10.48
CA LYS A 38 -7.77 6.91 11.76
C LYS A 38 -6.75 6.51 12.83
N GLU A 39 -6.95 5.38 13.50
CA GLU A 39 -6.04 4.81 14.50
C GLU A 39 -4.99 3.85 13.91
N MET A 40 -4.74 3.93 12.60
CA MET A 40 -3.82 3.04 11.90
C MET A 40 -2.74 3.83 11.19
N LYS A 41 -1.54 3.25 11.12
CA LYS A 41 -0.48 3.68 10.21
C LYS A 41 -0.37 2.65 9.08
N VAL A 42 -0.60 3.11 7.86
CA VAL A 42 -0.53 2.29 6.65
C VAL A 42 0.74 2.66 5.89
N ASN A 43 1.57 1.67 5.57
CA ASN A 43 2.68 1.82 4.64
C ASN A 43 2.45 0.89 3.45
N VAL A 44 2.66 1.39 2.25
CA VAL A 44 2.62 0.59 1.02
C VAL A 44 3.96 0.77 0.32
N GLY A 45 4.54 -0.34 -0.14
CA GLY A 45 5.85 -0.33 -0.77
C GLY A 45 5.95 -1.32 -1.91
N TYR A 46 7.02 -1.18 -2.66
CA TYR A 46 7.44 -2.10 -3.72
C TYR A 46 8.85 -2.61 -3.44
N GLU A 47 9.09 -3.89 -3.73
CA GLU A 47 10.42 -4.48 -3.73
C GLU A 47 10.54 -5.53 -4.84
N PHE A 48 11.77 -5.81 -5.26
CA PHE A 48 12.06 -6.90 -6.17
C PHE A 48 12.65 -8.07 -5.36
N ASP A 49 11.97 -9.21 -5.34
CA ASP A 49 12.49 -10.42 -4.72
C ASP A 49 13.51 -11.06 -5.67
N PHE A 50 14.80 -10.89 -5.36
CA PHE A 50 15.90 -11.42 -6.18
C PHE A 50 16.02 -12.94 -6.15
N ASN A 51 15.42 -13.63 -5.17
CA ASN A 51 15.47 -15.10 -5.14
C ASN A 51 14.46 -15.71 -6.11
N GLN A 52 13.31 -15.05 -6.25
CA GLN A 52 12.23 -15.49 -7.14
C GLN A 52 12.22 -14.74 -8.48
N GLU A 53 13.01 -13.66 -8.58
CA GLU A 53 13.08 -12.73 -9.71
C GLU A 53 11.72 -12.10 -10.07
N VAL A 54 10.94 -11.72 -9.04
CA VAL A 54 9.59 -11.15 -9.21
C VAL A 54 9.43 -9.82 -8.48
N GLY A 55 8.60 -8.95 -9.06
CA GLY A 55 8.12 -7.75 -8.37
C GLY A 55 7.10 -8.08 -7.29
N VAL A 56 7.23 -7.44 -6.13
CA VAL A 56 6.38 -7.65 -4.97
C VAL A 56 5.88 -6.30 -4.47
N TYR A 57 4.56 -6.17 -4.33
CA TYR A 57 3.97 -5.06 -3.59
C TYR A 57 3.61 -5.54 -2.18
N LYS A 58 3.83 -4.66 -1.21
CA LYS A 58 3.56 -4.92 0.20
C LYS A 58 2.70 -3.84 0.81
N ILE A 59 1.87 -4.23 1.76
CA ILE A 59 1.13 -3.34 2.64
C ILE A 59 1.37 -3.75 4.10
N GLN A 60 1.74 -2.78 4.92
CA GLN A 60 1.87 -2.91 6.35
C GLN A 60 0.84 -2.02 7.05
N ILE A 61 0.12 -2.56 8.02
CA ILE A 61 -0.91 -1.86 8.79
C ILE A 61 -0.56 -2.01 10.26
N ALA A 62 -0.11 -0.94 10.89
CA ALA A 62 0.08 -0.87 12.34
C ALA A 62 -1.17 -0.26 12.99
N GLN A 63 -1.75 -0.95 13.98
CA GLN A 63 -2.91 -0.48 14.74
C GLN A 63 -2.47 0.19 16.05
N SER A 64 -3.34 1.04 16.61
CA SER A 64 -3.13 1.76 17.88
C SER A 64 -2.84 0.84 19.06
N ASP A 65 -3.32 -0.39 19.04
CA ASP A 65 -3.08 -1.41 20.06
C ASP A 65 -1.71 -2.13 19.93
N GLY A 66 -0.89 -1.71 18.97
CA GLY A 66 0.47 -2.24 18.74
C GLY A 66 0.52 -3.44 17.80
N ARG A 67 -0.61 -3.97 17.33
CA ARG A 67 -0.60 -5.06 16.33
C ARG A 67 -0.14 -4.54 14.97
N VAL A 68 0.70 -5.33 14.29
CA VAL A 68 1.19 -5.04 12.94
C VAL A 68 0.80 -6.19 12.03
N PHE A 69 0.08 -5.86 10.96
CA PHE A 69 -0.28 -6.78 9.89
C PHE A 69 0.57 -6.49 8.67
N TYR A 70 1.05 -7.55 8.01
CA TYR A 70 1.89 -7.47 6.84
C TYR A 70 1.36 -8.39 5.75
N PHE A 71 1.20 -7.85 4.55
CA PHE A 71 0.78 -8.62 3.38
C PHE A 71 1.65 -8.24 2.20
N ALA A 72 2.31 -9.23 1.61
CA ALA A 72 3.08 -9.10 0.38
C ALA A 72 2.43 -9.95 -0.71
N VAL A 73 2.39 -9.44 -1.94
CA VAL A 73 1.85 -10.15 -3.11
C VAL A 73 2.82 -9.99 -4.28
N SER A 74 3.13 -11.10 -4.94
CA SER A 74 3.94 -11.11 -6.15
C SER A 74 3.07 -10.86 -7.39
N GLU A 75 3.71 -10.63 -8.54
CA GLU A 75 3.00 -10.42 -9.82
C GLU A 75 2.07 -11.57 -10.24
N PHE A 76 2.25 -12.76 -9.68
CA PHE A 76 1.43 -13.94 -9.96
C PHE A 76 0.22 -14.07 -9.01
N ASP A 77 0.15 -13.25 -7.97
CA ASP A 77 -0.89 -13.32 -6.95
C ASP A 77 -2.14 -12.49 -7.27
N ALA A 78 -3.31 -13.05 -6.98
CA ALA A 78 -4.54 -12.29 -6.89
C ALA A 78 -4.43 -11.23 -5.77
N GLY A 79 -4.45 -9.96 -6.16
CA GLY A 79 -4.24 -8.80 -5.28
C GLY A 79 -3.09 -7.89 -5.72
N TYR A 80 -2.17 -8.37 -6.57
CA TYR A 80 -1.04 -7.59 -7.07
C TYR A 80 -1.47 -6.28 -7.73
N ILE A 81 -2.43 -6.35 -8.66
CA ILE A 81 -2.94 -5.17 -9.38
C ILE A 81 -3.53 -4.14 -8.40
N ASN A 82 -4.24 -4.59 -7.35
CA ASN A 82 -4.84 -3.66 -6.39
C ASN A 82 -3.77 -2.94 -5.57
N LEU A 83 -2.74 -3.64 -5.06
CA LEU A 83 -1.67 -2.98 -4.31
C LEU A 83 -0.78 -2.11 -5.19
N LYS A 84 -0.50 -2.54 -6.42
CA LYS A 84 0.18 -1.70 -7.42
C LYS A 84 -0.58 -0.39 -7.66
N ASN A 85 -1.90 -0.49 -7.89
CA ASN A 85 -2.74 0.69 -8.12
C ASN A 85 -2.75 1.61 -6.90
N LEU A 86 -2.91 1.07 -5.69
CA LEU A 86 -2.84 1.87 -4.47
C LEU A 86 -1.51 2.60 -4.34
N TYR A 87 -0.39 1.90 -4.55
CA TYR A 87 0.94 2.50 -4.49
C TYR A 87 1.09 3.64 -5.50
N SER A 88 0.70 3.43 -6.77
CA SER A 88 0.80 4.45 -7.80
C SER A 88 -0.07 5.68 -7.53
N GLU A 89 -1.32 5.49 -7.10
CA GLU A 89 -2.23 6.60 -6.76
C GLU A 89 -1.74 7.37 -5.53
N ALA A 90 -1.26 6.66 -4.50
CA ALA A 90 -0.69 7.25 -3.30
C ALA A 90 0.56 8.09 -3.62
N GLN A 91 1.50 7.55 -4.41
CA GLN A 91 2.70 8.26 -4.83
C GLN A 91 2.34 9.51 -5.65
N ALA A 92 1.42 9.37 -6.61
CA ALA A 92 0.95 10.50 -7.41
C ALA A 92 0.22 11.56 -6.57
N SER A 93 -0.44 11.18 -5.48
CA SER A 93 -1.16 12.12 -4.62
C SER A 93 -0.26 13.08 -3.83
N ASP A 94 0.98 12.66 -3.52
CA ASP A 94 2.00 13.47 -2.85
C ASP A 94 2.83 14.31 -3.84
N PHE A 95 2.69 14.04 -5.14
CA PHE A 95 3.42 14.79 -6.17
C PHE A 95 2.81 16.18 -6.39
N HIS A 96 3.55 17.22 -6.01
CA HIS A 96 3.18 18.63 -6.21
C HIS A 96 3.82 19.19 -7.49
N PHE A 97 2.99 19.80 -8.35
CA PHE A 97 3.40 20.46 -9.60
C PHE A 97 2.92 21.91 -9.65
#